data_AF-A0A7R9C3L2-F1
#
_entry.id   AF-A0A7R9C3L2-F1
#
_cell.length_a   1.000
_cell.length_b   1.000
_cell.length_c   1.000
_cell.angle_alpha   90.00
_cell.angle_beta   90.00
_cell.angle_gamma   90.00
#
_symmetry.space_group_name_H-M   'P 1'
#
loop_
_entity.id
_entity.type
_entity.pdbx_description
1 polymer ?
#
loop_
_entity_poly.entity_id
_entity_poly.type
_entity_poly.pdbx_seq_one_letter_code
_entity_poly.pdbx_strand_id
1 'polypeptide(L)'
;SDYIVFDSAPYYLSSQNLNVDTLETVNYDRDAFAWALGLKVDQLPLLASLLGNDVIHSHDLLLFHRKICKDSKFVGRPRIEDIVPKVIHFMKPFEGSAYSLSQSVLNSISKNVFGDTSRGNLFQQSIYSYALFQAPPPPILVDEAASMSLKHPTEDLLEAVEKEHRNCALIPYMHSVLAPPRTWESSSALEDYASEQPSSALIYRPLRQRIYSIVLAGVAEREAEQGREARLQVIEWCVYKGNKLEKPDVVDVVPMPEGTKPAEVLWLDERPEV
;
A
#
# COMPACT_ATOMS: atom_id res chain seq x y z
N SER A 1 -12.29 8.08 5.18
CA SER A 1 -11.30 7.10 4.73
C SER A 1 -11.23 7.18 3.22
N ASP A 2 -10.05 6.98 2.63
CA ASP A 2 -9.83 7.12 1.20
C ASP A 2 -10.49 5.99 0.39
N TYR A 3 -10.83 4.86 1.02
CA TYR A 3 -11.53 3.76 0.35
C TYR A 3 -12.83 4.19 -0.36
N ILE A 4 -13.60 5.12 0.22
CA ILE A 4 -14.84 5.61 -0.40
C ILE A 4 -14.58 6.49 -1.65
N VAL A 5 -13.36 7.02 -1.77
CA VAL A 5 -12.90 7.83 -2.90
C VAL A 5 -12.40 6.93 -4.03
N PHE A 6 -11.76 5.80 -3.69
CA PHE A 6 -11.36 4.79 -4.67
C PHE A 6 -12.58 4.11 -5.32
N ASP A 7 -12.35 3.58 -6.52
CA ASP A 7 -13.29 2.69 -7.21
C ASP A 7 -12.75 1.26 -7.22
N SER A 8 -12.39 0.74 -6.05
CA SER A 8 -11.65 -0.53 -5.94
C SER A 8 -12.55 -1.74 -5.75
N ALA A 9 -13.76 -1.57 -5.22
CA ALA A 9 -14.63 -2.66 -4.84
C ALA A 9 -16.12 -2.31 -4.96
N PRO A 10 -17.00 -3.30 -5.18
CA PRO A 10 -18.45 -3.09 -5.23
C PRO A 10 -19.06 -2.77 -3.84
N TYR A 11 -18.37 -3.12 -2.75
CA TYR A 11 -18.84 -2.90 -1.38
C TYR A 11 -17.70 -2.44 -0.48
N TYR A 12 -17.96 -1.46 0.38
CA TYR A 12 -17.02 -0.94 1.36
C TYR A 12 -17.55 -1.24 2.77
N LEU A 13 -17.12 -2.37 3.32
CA LEU A 13 -17.63 -2.88 4.59
C LEU A 13 -16.81 -2.36 5.78
N SER A 14 -17.50 -1.94 6.84
CA SER A 14 -16.86 -1.47 8.07
C SER A 14 -16.33 -2.63 8.90
N SER A 15 -15.02 -2.67 9.17
CA SER A 15 -14.50 -3.58 10.20
C SER A 15 -14.87 -3.12 11.61
N GLN A 16 -14.96 -1.80 11.82
CA GLN A 16 -15.28 -1.20 13.12
C GLN A 16 -16.72 -1.49 13.57
N ASN A 17 -17.65 -1.64 12.63
CA ASN A 17 -19.06 -1.93 12.91
C ASN A 17 -19.46 -3.39 12.71
N LEU A 18 -18.48 -4.29 12.51
CA LEU A 18 -18.75 -5.72 12.36
C LEU A 18 -19.25 -6.30 13.68
N ASN A 19 -20.48 -6.80 13.69
CA ASN A 19 -21.00 -7.65 14.75
C ASN A 19 -20.59 -9.10 14.45
N VAL A 20 -19.71 -9.66 15.27
CA VAL A 20 -19.21 -11.05 15.09
C VAL A 20 -20.25 -12.12 15.40
N ASP A 21 -21.25 -11.84 16.23
CA ASP A 21 -22.30 -12.81 16.56
C ASP A 21 -23.32 -12.93 15.43
N THR A 22 -23.68 -11.82 14.79
CA THR A 22 -24.67 -11.80 13.69
C THR A 22 -24.04 -11.77 12.30
N LEU A 23 -22.74 -11.51 12.21
CA LEU A 23 -21.98 -11.26 10.97
C LEU A 23 -22.52 -10.09 10.14
N GLU A 24 -23.20 -9.14 10.79
CA GLU A 24 -23.70 -7.92 10.16
C GLU A 24 -22.67 -6.78 10.27
N THR A 25 -22.62 -5.92 9.26
CA THR A 25 -21.80 -4.71 9.28
C THR A 25 -22.42 -3.59 8.44
N VAL A 26 -21.84 -2.40 8.53
CA VAL A 26 -22.20 -1.23 7.73
C VAL A 26 -21.48 -1.31 6.37
N ASN A 27 -22.25 -1.24 5.29
CA ASN A 27 -21.73 -0.96 3.95
C ASN A 27 -21.77 0.56 3.69
N TYR A 28 -20.63 1.14 3.33
CA TYR A 28 -20.54 2.53 2.93
C TYR A 28 -20.73 2.67 1.42
N ASP A 29 -21.80 3.35 1.03
CA ASP A 29 -22.14 3.60 -0.37
C ASP A 29 -21.52 4.93 -0.84
N ARG A 30 -20.67 4.86 -1.87
CA ARG A 30 -19.96 6.04 -2.39
C ARG A 30 -20.88 6.99 -3.16
N ASP A 31 -21.86 6.45 -3.89
CA ASP A 31 -22.81 7.22 -4.68
C ASP A 31 -23.75 7.99 -3.76
N ALA A 32 -24.29 7.31 -2.75
CA ALA A 32 -25.10 7.93 -1.71
C ALA A 32 -24.31 8.99 -0.93
N PHE A 33 -23.03 8.73 -0.64
CA PHE A 33 -22.15 9.70 0.00
C PHE A 33 -21.94 10.95 -0.86
N ALA A 34 -21.56 10.79 -2.14
CA ALA A 34 -21.39 11.92 -3.06
C ALA A 34 -22.70 12.71 -3.22
N TRP A 35 -23.82 12.01 -3.39
CA TRP A 35 -25.14 12.61 -3.53
C TRP A 35 -25.54 13.44 -2.29
N ALA A 36 -25.30 12.91 -1.09
CA ALA A 36 -25.59 13.63 0.17
C ALA A 36 -24.76 14.91 0.33
N LEU A 37 -23.56 14.97 -0.28
CA LEU A 37 -22.71 16.16 -0.32
C LEU A 37 -23.07 17.13 -1.47
N GLY A 38 -24.01 16.76 -2.34
CA GLY A 38 -24.35 17.52 -3.54
C GLY A 38 -23.22 17.51 -4.59
N LEU A 39 -22.44 16.42 -4.62
CA LEU A 39 -21.34 16.20 -5.54
C LEU A 39 -21.61 15.00 -6.46
N LYS A 40 -20.88 14.94 -7.57
CA LYS A 40 -20.74 13.71 -8.35
C LYS A 40 -19.58 12.87 -7.79
N VAL A 41 -19.66 11.55 -7.97
CA VAL A 41 -18.63 10.61 -7.52
C VAL A 41 -17.24 10.95 -8.08
N ASP A 42 -17.19 11.39 -9.34
CA ASP A 42 -15.96 11.81 -10.01
C ASP A 42 -15.36 13.13 -9.49
N GLN A 43 -16.04 13.82 -8.57
CA GLN A 43 -15.52 15.00 -7.86
C GLN A 43 -14.92 14.66 -6.49
N LEU A 44 -15.15 13.45 -5.97
CA LEU A 44 -14.59 13.00 -4.69
C LEU A 44 -13.05 13.04 -4.64
N PRO A 45 -12.29 12.72 -5.71
CA PRO A 45 -10.82 12.84 -5.69
C PRO A 45 -10.33 14.27 -5.43
N LEU A 46 -11.00 15.28 -6.00
CA LEU A 46 -10.67 16.69 -5.73
C LEU A 46 -11.05 17.06 -4.30
N LEU A 47 -12.21 16.60 -3.80
CA LEU A 47 -12.62 16.80 -2.41
C LEU A 47 -11.56 16.24 -1.45
N ALA A 48 -11.11 15.00 -1.66
CA ALA A 48 -10.08 14.35 -0.85
C ALA A 48 -8.76 15.14 -0.88
N SER A 49 -8.33 15.58 -2.08
CA SER A 49 -7.15 16.42 -2.27
C SER A 49 -7.22 17.76 -1.50
N LEU A 50 -8.42 18.35 -1.38
CA LEU A 50 -8.65 19.62 -0.68
C LEU A 50 -8.89 19.46 0.82
N LEU A 51 -9.27 18.27 1.29
CA LEU A 51 -9.35 17.93 2.73
C LEU A 51 -8.01 17.41 3.27
N GLY A 52 -7.17 16.90 2.38
CA GLY A 52 -5.86 16.37 2.66
C GLY A 52 -5.85 14.84 2.65
N ASN A 53 -4.84 14.30 2.00
CA ASN A 53 -4.58 12.88 1.80
C ASN A 53 -3.06 12.61 1.85
N ASP A 54 -2.62 11.47 1.33
CA ASP A 54 -1.21 11.06 1.34
C ASP A 54 -0.32 11.86 0.38
N VAL A 55 -0.91 12.54 -0.63
CA VAL A 55 -0.16 13.37 -1.58
C VAL A 55 -0.14 14.84 -1.15
N ILE A 56 -1.30 15.37 -0.75
CA ILE A 56 -1.45 16.72 -0.21
C ILE A 56 -1.75 16.61 1.27
N HIS A 57 -0.75 16.83 2.09
CA HIS A 57 -0.91 16.60 3.50
C HIS A 57 -1.78 17.67 4.18
N SER A 58 -2.45 17.23 5.23
CA SER A 58 -3.29 18.07 6.08
C SER A 58 -2.60 19.33 6.64
N HIS A 59 -1.28 19.29 6.84
CA HIS A 59 -0.51 20.43 7.34
C HIS A 59 -0.29 21.51 6.26
N ASP A 60 -0.10 21.12 4.99
CA ASP A 60 0.01 22.05 3.86
C ASP A 60 -1.28 22.85 3.66
N LEU A 61 -2.42 22.24 3.99
CA LEU A 61 -3.75 22.83 3.82
C LEU A 61 -4.21 23.66 5.03
N LEU A 62 -3.43 23.74 6.12
CA LEU A 62 -3.86 24.38 7.36
C LEU A 62 -4.24 25.85 7.16
N LEU A 63 -3.43 26.59 6.41
CA LEU A 63 -3.68 28.01 6.12
C LEU A 63 -4.95 28.19 5.26
N PHE A 64 -5.13 27.34 4.26
CA PHE A 64 -6.32 27.31 3.43
C PHE A 64 -7.58 27.02 4.25
N HIS A 65 -7.57 25.97 5.08
CA HIS A 65 -8.70 25.60 5.93
C HIS A 65 -9.10 26.73 6.89
N ARG A 66 -8.13 27.40 7.52
CA ARG A 66 -8.40 28.57 8.38
C ARG A 66 -9.02 29.72 7.59
N LYS A 67 -8.47 30.01 6.41
CA LYS A 67 -8.95 31.09 5.54
C LYS A 67 -10.41 30.88 5.13
N ILE A 68 -10.81 29.67 4.73
CA ILE A 68 -12.19 29.40 4.29
C ILE A 68 -13.19 29.29 5.46
N CYS A 69 -12.72 28.89 6.65
CA CYS A 69 -13.58 28.79 7.84
C CYS A 69 -13.76 30.12 8.58
N LYS A 70 -12.93 31.14 8.30
CA LYS A 70 -12.95 32.48 8.94
C LYS A 70 -12.92 32.46 10.47
N ASP A 71 -12.40 31.38 11.06
CA ASP A 71 -12.37 31.23 12.51
C ASP A 71 -11.11 31.90 13.06
N SER A 72 -11.24 33.19 13.38
CA SER A 72 -10.12 34.03 13.85
C SER A 72 -9.69 33.75 15.29
N LYS A 73 -10.37 32.83 15.99
CA LYS A 73 -10.18 32.61 17.44
C LYS A 73 -9.49 31.29 17.79
N PHE A 74 -9.34 30.36 16.86
CA PHE A 74 -8.76 29.04 17.13
C PHE A 74 -7.32 28.91 16.61
N VAL A 75 -6.38 28.53 17.50
CA VAL A 75 -4.94 28.35 17.17
C VAL A 75 -4.68 26.99 16.49
N GLY A 76 -5.70 26.15 16.33
CA GLY A 76 -5.63 24.81 15.73
C GLY A 76 -6.16 24.71 14.29
N ARG A 77 -6.36 23.48 13.80
CA ARG A 77 -7.10 23.21 12.57
C ARG A 77 -8.61 23.23 12.88
N PRO A 78 -9.46 23.82 12.02
CA PRO A 78 -10.91 23.74 12.20
C PRO A 78 -11.43 22.30 12.18
N ARG A 79 -12.62 22.05 12.74
CA ARG A 79 -13.21 20.69 12.75
C ARG A 79 -13.60 20.29 11.34
N ILE A 80 -13.58 18.98 11.06
CA ILE A 80 -13.91 18.46 9.73
C ILE A 80 -15.35 18.82 9.31
N GLU A 81 -16.27 18.85 10.28
CA GLU A 81 -17.67 19.26 10.14
C GLU A 81 -17.81 20.69 9.60
N ASP A 82 -16.88 21.58 9.97
CA ASP A 82 -16.85 22.97 9.51
C ASP A 82 -16.12 23.12 8.16
N ILE A 83 -15.07 22.32 7.94
CA ILE A 83 -14.23 22.38 6.74
C ILE A 83 -15.00 21.84 5.52
N VAL A 84 -15.62 20.67 5.63
CA VAL A 84 -16.22 19.96 4.49
C VAL A 84 -17.22 20.83 3.72
N PRO A 85 -18.21 21.48 4.35
CA PRO A 85 -19.14 22.34 3.63
C PRO A 85 -18.46 23.54 2.94
N LYS A 86 -17.38 24.08 3.52
CA LYS A 86 -16.62 25.20 2.95
C LYS A 86 -15.78 24.78 1.75
N VAL A 87 -15.18 23.59 1.82
CA VAL A 87 -14.45 23.00 0.68
C VAL A 87 -15.41 22.67 -0.46
N ILE A 88 -16.57 22.07 -0.18
CA ILE A 88 -17.61 21.82 -1.19
C ILE A 88 -18.05 23.13 -1.84
N HIS A 89 -18.26 24.20 -1.05
CA HIS A 89 -18.57 25.52 -1.58
C HIS A 89 -17.46 26.08 -2.48
N PHE A 90 -16.19 25.91 -2.07
CA PHE A 90 -15.03 26.30 -2.87
C PHE A 90 -14.93 25.53 -4.19
N MET A 91 -15.37 24.27 -4.22
CA MET A 91 -15.33 23.42 -5.43
C MET A 91 -16.40 23.77 -6.47
N LYS A 92 -17.50 24.44 -6.07
CA LYS A 92 -18.63 24.73 -6.97
C LYS A 92 -18.27 25.34 -8.34
N PRO A 93 -17.29 26.25 -8.46
CA PRO A 93 -16.89 26.81 -9.75
C PRO A 93 -16.19 25.83 -10.69
N PHE A 94 -15.73 24.67 -10.18
CA PHE A 94 -15.01 23.66 -10.94
C PHE A 94 -15.97 22.53 -11.31
N GLU A 95 -16.83 22.82 -12.29
CA GLU A 95 -17.78 21.84 -12.82
C GLU A 95 -17.08 20.74 -13.63
N GLY A 96 -17.65 19.54 -13.59
CA GLY A 96 -17.15 18.38 -14.32
C GLY A 96 -16.32 17.42 -13.46
N SER A 97 -15.77 16.42 -14.13
CA SER A 97 -14.95 15.38 -13.50
C SER A 97 -13.64 15.95 -12.97
N ALA A 98 -13.21 15.53 -11.77
CA ALA A 98 -11.90 15.91 -11.24
C ALA A 98 -10.75 15.50 -12.18
N TYR A 99 -10.91 14.38 -12.90
CA TYR A 99 -9.90 13.86 -13.84
C TYR A 99 -9.77 14.72 -15.12
N SER A 100 -10.80 15.50 -15.45
CA SER A 100 -10.83 16.33 -16.67
C SER A 100 -10.46 17.79 -16.43
N LEU A 101 -10.06 18.16 -15.21
CA LEU A 101 -9.65 19.52 -14.89
C LEU A 101 -8.39 19.90 -15.67
N SER A 102 -8.44 21.04 -16.35
CA SER A 102 -7.30 21.55 -17.10
C SER A 102 -6.19 22.05 -16.16
N GLN A 103 -4.96 22.06 -16.65
CA GLN A 103 -3.81 22.55 -15.87
C GLN A 103 -4.00 24.01 -15.41
N SER A 104 -4.67 24.85 -16.19
CA SER A 104 -4.94 26.24 -15.79
C SER A 104 -5.90 26.33 -14.59
N VAL A 105 -6.90 25.44 -14.53
CA VAL A 105 -7.81 25.33 -13.38
C VAL A 105 -7.06 24.81 -12.16
N LEU A 106 -6.23 23.77 -12.31
CA LEU A 106 -5.41 23.24 -11.22
C LEU A 106 -4.42 24.29 -10.67
N ASN A 107 -3.80 25.08 -11.54
CA ASN A 107 -2.93 26.19 -11.14
C ASN A 107 -3.72 27.29 -10.38
N SER A 108 -4.97 27.55 -10.78
CA SER A 108 -5.86 28.49 -10.08
C SER A 108 -6.25 27.98 -8.69
N ILE A 109 -6.59 26.69 -8.56
CA ILE A 109 -6.84 26.04 -7.28
C ILE A 109 -5.61 26.16 -6.40
N SER A 110 -4.44 25.79 -6.93
CA SER A 110 -3.15 25.88 -6.24
C SER A 110 -2.83 27.29 -5.74
N LYS A 111 -3.10 28.33 -6.54
CA LYS A 111 -2.96 29.73 -6.11
C LYS A 111 -3.88 30.08 -4.94
N ASN A 112 -5.10 29.58 -4.93
CA ASN A 112 -6.07 29.87 -3.86
C ASN A 112 -5.75 29.13 -2.55
N VAL A 113 -5.23 27.91 -2.66
CA VAL A 113 -4.92 27.01 -1.56
C VAL A 113 -3.54 27.31 -0.96
N PHE A 114 -2.50 27.32 -1.78
CA PHE A 114 -1.10 27.45 -1.34
C PHE A 114 -0.52 28.86 -1.56
N GLY A 115 -1.20 29.73 -2.29
CA GLY A 115 -0.63 31.01 -2.72
C GLY A 115 0.36 30.88 -3.88
N ASP A 116 0.49 29.69 -4.46
CA ASP A 116 1.51 29.36 -5.46
C ASP A 116 0.87 28.63 -6.65
N THR A 117 1.02 29.18 -7.86
CA THR A 117 0.49 28.56 -9.10
C THR A 117 1.32 27.37 -9.57
N SER A 118 2.59 27.25 -9.16
CA SER A 118 3.51 26.20 -9.62
C SER A 118 3.15 24.81 -9.08
N ARG A 119 2.40 24.76 -7.96
CA ARG A 119 1.97 23.51 -7.31
C ARG A 119 0.68 22.91 -7.90
N GLY A 120 0.22 23.36 -9.07
CA GLY A 120 -0.95 22.76 -9.75
C GLY A 120 -0.74 21.28 -10.11
N ASN A 121 0.49 20.88 -10.45
CA ASN A 121 0.84 19.48 -10.70
C ASN A 121 0.63 18.58 -9.47
N LEU A 122 0.75 19.14 -8.26
CA LEU A 122 0.52 18.39 -7.02
C LEU A 122 -0.96 17.97 -6.90
N PHE A 123 -1.89 18.85 -7.28
CA PHE A 123 -3.32 18.50 -7.35
C PHE A 123 -3.59 17.46 -8.43
N GLN A 124 -2.92 17.56 -9.58
CA GLN A 124 -3.02 16.53 -10.61
C GLN A 124 -2.58 15.17 -10.06
N GLN A 125 -1.39 15.09 -9.47
CA GLN A 125 -0.89 13.86 -8.85
C GLN A 125 -1.84 13.30 -7.79
N SER A 126 -2.36 14.17 -6.92
CA SER A 126 -3.30 13.81 -5.86
C SER A 126 -4.66 13.32 -6.38
N ILE A 127 -5.16 13.85 -7.49
CA ILE A 127 -6.41 13.38 -8.10
C ILE A 127 -6.18 12.04 -8.79
N TYR A 128 -5.09 11.92 -9.55
CA TYR A 128 -4.77 10.72 -10.31
C TYR A 128 -4.28 9.56 -9.43
N SER A 129 -3.87 9.79 -8.18
CA SER A 129 -3.59 8.69 -7.23
C SER A 129 -4.83 7.84 -6.93
N TYR A 130 -6.04 8.37 -7.15
CA TYR A 130 -7.30 7.61 -7.05
C TYR A 130 -7.72 6.90 -8.35
N ALA A 131 -6.98 7.08 -9.45
CA ALA A 131 -7.32 6.56 -10.76
C ALA A 131 -6.81 5.12 -10.96
N LEU A 132 -7.41 4.14 -10.27
CA LEU A 132 -6.97 2.74 -10.27
C LEU A 132 -6.92 2.08 -11.65
N PHE A 133 -7.79 2.50 -12.58
CA PHE A 133 -7.90 1.92 -13.93
C PHE A 133 -7.44 2.86 -15.05
N GLN A 134 -7.03 4.09 -14.73
CA GLN A 134 -6.62 5.09 -15.74
C GLN A 134 -5.17 5.58 -15.54
N ALA A 135 -4.50 5.18 -14.47
CA ALA A 135 -3.08 5.42 -14.33
C ALA A 135 -2.31 4.54 -15.34
N PRO A 136 -1.50 5.10 -16.25
CA PRO A 136 -0.41 4.30 -16.80
C PRO A 136 0.41 3.78 -15.62
N PRO A 137 1.01 2.57 -15.71
CA PRO A 137 1.92 2.10 -14.69
C PRO A 137 2.93 3.23 -14.39
N PRO A 138 3.20 3.55 -13.11
CA PRO A 138 4.08 4.66 -12.78
C PRO A 138 5.39 4.51 -13.58
N PRO A 139 5.88 5.59 -14.20
CA PRO A 139 7.10 5.52 -14.99
C PRO A 139 8.18 4.93 -14.10
N ILE A 140 8.79 3.85 -14.60
CA ILE A 140 9.85 3.19 -13.89
C ILE A 140 10.97 4.23 -13.77
N LEU A 141 11.25 4.70 -12.57
CA LEU A 141 12.53 5.35 -12.28
C LEU A 141 13.60 4.26 -12.25
N VAL A 142 13.78 3.54 -13.36
CA VAL A 142 15.07 2.91 -13.61
C VAL A 142 15.92 4.06 -14.10
N ASP A 143 16.98 4.35 -13.37
CA ASP A 143 18.10 5.05 -13.96
C ASP A 143 18.61 4.18 -15.12
N GLU A 144 18.23 4.52 -16.36
CA GLU A 144 18.59 3.77 -17.58
C GLU A 144 20.12 3.66 -17.75
N ALA A 145 20.89 4.49 -17.04
CA ALA A 145 22.34 4.40 -16.97
C ALA A 145 22.87 3.18 -16.16
N ALA A 146 22.01 2.46 -15.42
CA ALA A 146 22.37 1.22 -14.73
C ALA A 146 22.11 -0.04 -15.57
N SER A 147 21.41 0.07 -16.69
CA SER A 147 20.97 -1.07 -17.52
C SER A 147 22.01 -1.47 -18.57
N MET A 148 23.25 -1.74 -18.16
CA MET A 148 24.22 -2.50 -18.99
C MET A 148 25.27 -3.17 -18.10
N SER A 149 24.87 -4.24 -17.41
CA SER A 149 25.66 -5.42 -17.07
C SER A 149 24.76 -6.29 -16.17
N LEU A 150 24.45 -7.52 -16.57
CA LEU A 150 23.78 -8.47 -15.69
C LEU A 150 24.59 -8.58 -14.38
N LYS A 151 23.98 -8.23 -13.25
CA LYS A 151 24.60 -8.30 -11.93
C LYS A 151 24.01 -9.51 -11.23
N HIS A 152 24.87 -10.49 -10.94
CA HIS A 152 24.75 -11.57 -9.96
C HIS A 152 23.34 -12.17 -9.67
N PRO A 153 23.16 -13.51 -9.69
CA PRO A 153 21.85 -14.21 -9.68
C PRO A 153 20.77 -13.71 -8.69
N THR A 154 21.15 -13.31 -7.48
CA THR A 154 20.21 -12.79 -6.46
C THR A 154 19.61 -11.42 -6.81
N GLU A 155 20.32 -10.57 -7.55
CA GLU A 155 19.81 -9.26 -8.00
C GLU A 155 18.81 -9.45 -9.14
N ASP A 156 19.11 -10.33 -10.11
CA ASP A 156 18.18 -10.70 -11.19
C ASP A 156 16.87 -11.30 -10.63
N LEU A 157 16.96 -12.17 -9.62
CA LEU A 157 15.79 -12.74 -8.96
C LEU A 157 14.97 -11.67 -8.22
N LEU A 158 15.63 -10.76 -7.50
CA LEU A 158 14.93 -9.69 -6.78
C LEU A 158 14.20 -8.76 -7.74
N GLU A 159 14.84 -8.37 -8.85
CA GLU A 159 14.22 -7.54 -9.89
C GLU A 159 13.02 -8.25 -10.54
N ALA A 160 13.16 -9.53 -10.87
CA ALA A 160 12.07 -10.33 -11.43
C ALA A 160 10.89 -10.44 -10.47
N VAL A 161 11.14 -10.75 -9.20
CA VAL A 161 10.10 -10.86 -8.17
C VAL A 161 9.46 -9.49 -7.88
N GLU A 162 10.24 -8.40 -7.87
CA GLU A 162 9.71 -7.05 -7.67
C GLU A 162 8.78 -6.62 -8.82
N LYS A 163 9.18 -6.90 -10.06
CA LYS A 163 8.35 -6.63 -11.25
C LYS A 163 7.01 -7.36 -11.16
N GLU A 164 7.03 -8.65 -10.88
CA GLU A 164 5.81 -9.45 -10.79
C GLU A 164 4.96 -9.09 -9.56
N HIS A 165 5.59 -8.72 -8.43
CA HIS A 165 4.90 -8.20 -7.24
C HIS A 165 4.14 -6.90 -7.56
N ARG A 166 4.76 -5.95 -8.26
CA ARG A 166 4.14 -4.68 -8.67
C ARG A 166 2.99 -4.87 -9.65
N ASN A 167 3.05 -5.93 -10.47
CA ASN A 167 1.98 -6.31 -11.39
C ASN A 167 0.87 -7.13 -10.71
N CYS A 168 0.94 -7.33 -9.39
CA CYS A 168 0.02 -8.20 -8.63
C CYS A 168 -0.03 -9.65 -9.17
N ALA A 169 1.02 -10.10 -9.85
CA ALA A 169 1.14 -11.44 -10.40
C ALA A 169 1.71 -12.45 -9.38
N LEU A 170 2.18 -11.95 -8.24
CA LEU A 170 2.71 -12.76 -7.14
C LEU A 170 2.00 -12.53 -5.82
N ILE A 171 2.03 -13.58 -5.00
CA ILE A 171 1.74 -13.45 -3.58
C ILE A 171 2.74 -12.47 -2.94
N PRO A 172 2.28 -11.56 -2.06
CA PRO A 172 3.09 -10.44 -1.58
C PRO A 172 4.32 -10.88 -0.78
N TYR A 173 4.31 -12.09 -0.24
CA TYR A 173 5.32 -12.56 0.69
C TYR A 173 6.69 -12.86 0.05
N MET A 174 6.75 -13.19 -1.24
CA MET A 174 8.02 -13.56 -1.88
C MET A 174 9.01 -12.39 -1.87
N HIS A 175 8.56 -11.22 -2.27
CA HIS A 175 9.37 -10.00 -2.26
C HIS A 175 9.80 -9.65 -0.82
N SER A 176 8.88 -9.68 0.14
CA SER A 176 9.16 -9.36 1.55
C SER A 176 10.16 -10.30 2.22
N VAL A 177 10.23 -11.56 1.80
CA VAL A 177 11.22 -12.53 2.31
C VAL A 177 12.59 -12.31 1.68
N LEU A 178 12.66 -11.97 0.38
CA LEU A 178 13.92 -11.74 -0.33
C LEU A 178 14.61 -10.43 0.10
N ALA A 179 13.82 -9.36 0.23
CA ALA A 179 14.33 -8.03 0.55
C ALA A 179 14.59 -7.87 2.06
N PRO A 180 15.68 -7.19 2.48
CA PRO A 180 15.82 -6.75 3.87
C PRO A 180 14.62 -5.87 4.30
N PRO A 181 14.04 -6.04 5.50
CA PRO A 181 14.57 -6.80 6.64
C PRO A 181 14.17 -8.29 6.70
N ARG A 182 13.63 -8.88 5.62
CA ARG A 182 13.18 -10.28 5.49
C ARG A 182 12.03 -10.60 6.42
N THR A 183 10.84 -10.29 5.98
CA THR A 183 9.63 -10.43 6.77
C THR A 183 8.65 -11.41 6.14
N TRP A 184 7.95 -12.13 7.00
CA TRP A 184 6.76 -12.89 6.65
C TRP A 184 5.64 -12.51 7.61
N GLU A 185 4.44 -12.31 7.10
CA GLU A 185 3.28 -11.99 7.93
C GLU A 185 2.13 -12.95 7.64
N SER A 186 1.42 -13.34 8.69
CA SER A 186 0.20 -14.14 8.57
C SER A 186 -0.90 -13.47 9.36
N SER A 187 -1.89 -12.95 8.63
CA SER A 187 -3.04 -12.25 9.15
C SER A 187 -4.24 -13.18 9.35
N SER A 188 -4.01 -14.45 9.72
CA SER A 188 -5.05 -15.44 10.02
C SER A 188 -5.91 -15.00 11.23
N ALA A 189 -6.81 -14.03 11.00
CA ALA A 189 -7.63 -13.36 12.01
C ALA A 189 -8.89 -14.16 12.39
N LEU A 190 -9.11 -15.32 11.76
CA LEU A 190 -10.30 -16.15 11.91
C LEU A 190 -9.99 -17.55 12.49
N GLU A 191 -8.89 -17.68 13.24
CA GLU A 191 -8.61 -18.92 13.95
C GLU A 191 -9.40 -19.03 15.25
N ASP A 192 -9.89 -20.23 15.57
CA ASP A 192 -10.54 -20.52 16.83
C ASP A 192 -9.50 -20.56 17.97
N TYR A 193 -9.38 -19.44 18.67
CA TYR A 193 -8.50 -19.28 19.82
C TYR A 193 -8.87 -20.17 21.03
N ALA A 194 -10.10 -20.67 21.09
CA ALA A 194 -10.54 -21.58 22.14
C ALA A 194 -10.09 -23.03 21.88
N SER A 195 -9.64 -23.32 20.65
CA SER A 195 -9.07 -24.62 20.30
C SER A 195 -7.72 -24.86 20.99
N GLU A 196 -7.44 -26.13 21.33
CA GLU A 196 -6.12 -26.58 21.77
C GLU A 196 -5.21 -26.97 20.59
N GLN A 197 -5.71 -26.86 19.36
CA GLN A 197 -4.91 -27.08 18.17
C GLN A 197 -3.92 -25.92 17.95
N PRO A 198 -2.72 -26.21 17.43
CA PRO A 198 -1.79 -25.16 17.06
C PRO A 198 -2.36 -24.30 15.91
N SER A 199 -2.07 -23.00 15.96
CA SER A 199 -2.39 -22.05 14.89
C SER A 199 -1.79 -22.50 13.55
N SER A 200 -2.43 -22.11 12.43
CA SER A 200 -1.87 -22.32 11.08
C SER A 200 -0.47 -21.72 10.96
N ALA A 201 -0.21 -20.60 11.61
CA ALA A 201 1.11 -19.99 11.67
C ALA A 201 2.17 -20.96 12.19
N LEU A 202 1.85 -21.70 13.26
CA LEU A 202 2.75 -22.68 13.88
C LEU A 202 2.82 -23.99 13.08
N ILE A 203 1.68 -24.48 12.57
CA ILE A 203 1.61 -25.71 11.76
C ILE A 203 2.49 -25.59 10.52
N TYR A 204 2.44 -24.46 9.82
CA TYR A 204 3.19 -24.27 8.57
C TYR A 204 4.60 -23.70 8.77
N ARG A 205 5.01 -23.31 9.99
CA ARG A 205 6.35 -22.77 10.25
C ARG A 205 7.47 -23.71 9.77
N PRO A 206 7.46 -25.03 10.07
CA PRO A 206 8.50 -25.94 9.61
C PRO A 206 8.61 -26.02 8.08
N LEU A 207 7.50 -25.85 7.36
CA LEU A 207 7.49 -25.78 5.90
C LEU A 207 8.06 -24.45 5.42
N ARG A 208 7.65 -23.33 6.01
CA ARG A 208 8.19 -21.99 5.67
C ARG A 208 9.69 -21.90 5.88
N GLN A 209 10.20 -22.43 6.98
CA GLN A 209 11.65 -22.48 7.26
C GLN A 209 12.47 -23.14 6.14
N ARG A 210 11.89 -24.17 5.50
CA ARG A 210 12.49 -24.86 4.35
C ARG A 210 12.32 -24.09 3.05
N ILE A 211 11.18 -23.43 2.86
CA ILE A 211 10.98 -22.53 1.72
C ILE A 211 11.99 -21.38 1.77
N TYR A 212 12.26 -20.82 2.96
CA TYR A 212 13.25 -19.76 3.12
C TYR A 212 14.65 -20.19 2.67
N SER A 213 15.03 -21.46 2.83
CA SER A 213 16.34 -21.92 2.34
C SER A 213 16.41 -21.98 0.82
N ILE A 214 15.28 -22.18 0.14
CA ILE A 214 15.20 -22.14 -1.33
C ILE A 214 15.26 -20.69 -1.80
N VAL A 215 14.47 -19.83 -1.17
CA VAL A 215 14.34 -18.40 -1.53
C VAL A 215 15.60 -17.61 -1.24
N LEU A 216 16.30 -17.92 -0.15
CA LEU A 216 17.48 -17.18 0.30
C LEU A 216 18.80 -17.88 -0.05
N ALA A 217 18.78 -18.89 -0.92
CA ALA A 217 19.96 -19.67 -1.27
C ALA A 217 21.11 -18.78 -1.79
N GLY A 218 20.85 -17.91 -2.78
CA GLY A 218 21.87 -16.99 -3.29
C GLY A 218 22.32 -15.95 -2.27
N VAL A 219 21.47 -15.58 -1.29
CA VAL A 219 21.88 -14.71 -0.18
C VAL A 219 22.87 -15.43 0.74
N ALA A 220 22.61 -16.70 1.07
CA ALA A 220 23.48 -17.52 1.91
C ALA A 220 24.86 -17.72 1.27
N GLU A 221 24.89 -17.99 -0.05
CA GLU A 221 26.12 -18.14 -0.82
C GLU A 221 26.96 -16.85 -0.78
N ARG A 222 26.36 -15.68 -1.00
CA ARG A 222 27.08 -14.39 -0.93
C ARG A 222 27.65 -14.10 0.46
N GLU A 223 26.90 -14.39 1.52
CA GLU A 223 27.40 -14.19 2.88
C GLU A 223 28.60 -15.12 3.18
N ALA A 224 28.53 -16.37 2.70
CA ALA A 224 29.63 -17.33 2.80
C ALA A 224 30.87 -16.89 2.01
N GLU A 225 30.71 -16.37 0.78
CA GLU A 225 31.80 -15.80 -0.03
C GLU A 225 32.48 -14.61 0.66
N GLN A 226 31.73 -13.83 1.44
CA GLN A 226 32.24 -12.72 2.25
C GLN A 226 32.84 -13.18 3.60
N GLY A 227 32.96 -14.49 3.82
CA GLY A 227 33.50 -15.07 5.05
C GLY A 227 32.61 -14.85 6.27
N ARG A 228 31.32 -14.55 6.08
CA ARG A 228 30.34 -14.41 7.15
C ARG A 228 29.61 -15.74 7.34
N GLU A 229 29.44 -16.15 8.59
CA GLU A 229 28.57 -17.27 8.90
C GLU A 229 27.12 -16.86 8.62
N ALA A 230 26.55 -17.40 7.55
CA ALA A 230 25.22 -17.04 7.06
C ALA A 230 24.13 -17.66 7.95
N ARG A 231 23.98 -17.19 9.19
CA ARG A 231 22.81 -17.51 10.01
C ARG A 231 21.65 -16.65 9.55
N LEU A 232 21.05 -17.04 8.43
CA LEU A 232 19.89 -16.36 7.87
C LEU A 232 18.67 -16.57 8.77
N GLN A 233 17.97 -15.46 9.00
CA GLN A 233 16.76 -15.42 9.81
C GLN A 233 15.68 -14.63 9.07
N VAL A 234 14.43 -15.03 9.29
CA VAL A 234 13.25 -14.32 8.79
C VAL A 234 12.42 -13.86 9.99
N ILE A 235 11.96 -12.61 9.92
CA ILE A 235 11.13 -11.98 10.95
C ILE A 235 9.67 -12.31 10.65
N GLU A 236 9.05 -13.15 11.48
CA GLU A 236 7.65 -13.54 11.33
C GLU A 236 6.72 -12.71 12.22
N TRP A 237 5.75 -12.03 11.60
CA TRP A 237 4.62 -11.37 12.25
C TRP A 237 3.37 -12.24 12.12
N CYS A 238 3.23 -13.21 13.02
CA CYS A 238 2.11 -14.14 13.00
C CYS A 238 1.30 -14.07 14.30
N VAL A 239 -0.02 -14.10 14.14
CA VAL A 239 -0.98 -14.10 15.23
C VAL A 239 -1.24 -15.54 15.69
N TYR A 240 -1.07 -15.85 16.98
CA TYR A 240 -1.45 -17.16 17.56
C TYR A 240 -1.57 -17.12 19.09
N LYS A 241 -2.10 -18.19 19.71
CA LYS A 241 -2.19 -18.36 21.17
C LYS A 241 -0.80 -18.23 21.82
N GLY A 242 -0.51 -17.08 22.42
CA GLY A 242 0.79 -16.77 23.05
C GLY A 242 1.63 -15.69 22.34
N ASN A 243 1.29 -15.30 21.12
CA ASN A 243 1.91 -14.18 20.41
C ASN A 243 0.85 -13.18 19.92
N LYS A 244 0.77 -12.03 20.58
CA LYS A 244 -0.19 -10.95 20.29
C LYS A 244 0.36 -9.89 19.33
N LEU A 245 1.42 -10.19 18.58
CA LEU A 245 2.15 -9.25 17.70
C LEU A 245 2.78 -8.06 18.44
N GLU A 246 3.12 -8.21 19.72
CA GLU A 246 3.92 -7.19 20.42
C GLU A 246 5.40 -7.27 20.00
N LYS A 247 5.87 -8.47 19.65
CA LYS A 247 7.20 -8.76 19.13
C LYS A 247 7.11 -9.81 18.02
N PRO A 248 7.92 -9.72 16.96
CA PRO A 248 7.95 -10.75 15.95
C PRO A 248 8.71 -11.98 16.46
N ASP A 249 8.44 -13.13 15.84
CA ASP A 249 9.29 -14.30 15.99
C ASP A 249 10.48 -14.18 15.05
N VAL A 250 11.68 -14.43 15.56
CA VAL A 250 12.88 -14.56 14.72
C VAL A 250 13.06 -16.03 14.40
N VAL A 251 12.85 -16.39 13.14
CA VAL A 251 12.80 -17.77 12.69
C VAL A 251 14.06 -18.10 11.90
N ASP A 252 14.83 -19.06 12.38
CA ASP A 252 16.01 -19.57 11.67
C ASP A 252 15.59 -20.30 10.38
N VAL A 253 16.35 -20.07 9.32
CA VAL A 253 16.21 -20.82 8.07
C VAL A 253 16.68 -22.27 8.29
N VAL A 254 15.90 -23.25 7.79
CA VAL A 254 16.24 -24.67 7.89
C VAL A 254 16.71 -25.17 6.53
N PRO A 255 17.96 -25.66 6.40
CA PRO A 255 18.48 -26.16 5.14
C PRO A 255 17.61 -27.26 4.53
N MET A 256 17.43 -27.18 3.21
CA MET A 256 16.82 -28.25 2.42
C MET A 256 17.83 -29.36 2.11
N PRO A 257 17.36 -30.58 1.77
CA PRO A 257 18.24 -31.67 1.34
C PRO A 257 19.14 -31.27 0.17
N GLU A 258 20.32 -31.88 0.09
CA GLU A 258 21.24 -31.70 -1.04
C GLU A 258 20.54 -31.97 -2.38
N GLY A 259 20.88 -31.17 -3.40
CA GLY A 259 20.28 -31.25 -4.73
C GLY A 259 18.97 -30.45 -4.89
N THR A 260 18.49 -29.78 -3.85
CA THR A 260 17.36 -28.83 -3.97
C THR A 260 17.79 -27.63 -4.81
N LYS A 261 17.06 -27.34 -5.88
CA LYS A 261 17.33 -26.16 -6.73
C LYS A 261 17.01 -24.86 -5.99
N PRO A 262 17.87 -23.83 -6.08
CA PRO A 262 17.60 -22.53 -5.47
C PRO A 262 16.51 -21.77 -6.24
N ALA A 263 15.92 -20.76 -5.61
CA ALA A 263 14.84 -19.97 -6.22
C ALA A 263 15.27 -19.30 -7.53
N GLU A 264 16.52 -18.85 -7.63
CA GLU A 264 17.10 -18.26 -8.83
C GLU A 264 16.95 -19.20 -10.03
N VAL A 265 17.29 -20.48 -9.87
CA VAL A 265 17.17 -21.50 -10.93
C VAL A 265 15.70 -21.80 -11.23
N LEU A 266 14.86 -21.92 -10.20
CA LEU A 266 13.44 -22.23 -10.39
C LEU A 266 12.66 -21.11 -11.08
N TRP A 267 13.12 -19.87 -10.97
CA TRP A 267 12.41 -18.68 -11.43
C TRP A 267 12.93 -18.14 -12.76
N LEU A 268 14.26 -18.21 -12.96
CA LEU A 268 14.94 -17.61 -14.10
C LEU A 268 15.24 -18.61 -15.22
N ASP A 269 15.25 -19.91 -14.95
CA ASP A 269 15.30 -20.91 -16.03
C ASP A 269 14.00 -20.85 -16.85
N GLU A 270 14.14 -21.03 -18.17
CA GLU A 270 13.00 -21.03 -19.09
C GLU A 270 11.92 -21.98 -18.60
N ARG A 271 10.69 -21.44 -18.46
CA ARG A 271 9.50 -22.25 -18.23
C ARG A 271 9.49 -23.32 -19.33
N PRO A 272 9.31 -24.61 -19.00
CA PRO A 272 9.14 -25.62 -20.04
C PRO A 272 8.02 -25.13 -20.97
N GLU A 273 8.27 -25.13 -22.27
CA GLU A 273 7.25 -24.87 -23.28
C GLU A 273 6.07 -25.82 -23.00
N VAL A 274 4.94 -25.26 -22.53
CA VAL A 274 3.67 -25.98 -22.39
C VAL A 274 2.80 -25.63 -23.57
#